data_AF-A0A4Q3XWQ9-F1
#
_entry.id   AF-A0A4Q3XWQ9-F1
#
_cell.length_a   1.000
_cell.length_b   1.000
_cell.length_c   1.000
_cell.angle_alpha   90.00
_cell.angle_beta   90.00
_cell.angle_gamma   90.00
#
_symmetry.space_group_name_H-M   'P 1'
#
loop_
_entity.id
_entity.type
_entity.pdbx_description
1 polymer ?
#
loop_
_entity_poly.entity_id
_entity_poly.type
_entity_poly.pdbx_seq_one_letter_code
_entity_poly.pdbx_strand_id
1 'polypeptide(L)'
;MSILSDLLKRGATYSHLLPEKLSSEWSVGSGTLKGANMEYFEEVLDRRSGELVPVSKGDWITVSELGELHGVGRREVRTILRKMGVLHVEASASHGRHRLAKWIVEEGWGRRIERKGEYPFDVVGPKLREWIDTRWDATFQALMQEASNSSLVARAALAAFTSSRLTGELSVQQAVSWLADHFEDLTQVEMSMVLDVTQ
;
A
#
# COMPACT_ATOMS: atom_id res chain seq x y z
N MET A 1 -2.15 -33.34 -22.02
CA MET A 1 -3.49 -32.75 -22.08
C MET A 1 -3.69 -31.95 -20.80
N SER A 2 -3.45 -30.64 -20.88
CA SER A 2 -3.21 -29.78 -19.72
C SER A 2 -4.49 -29.11 -19.26
N ILE A 3 -4.77 -29.17 -17.96
CA ILE A 3 -5.90 -28.51 -17.28
C ILE A 3 -5.93 -26.99 -17.56
N LEU A 4 -4.80 -26.42 -17.99
CA LEU A 4 -4.64 -25.02 -18.37
C LEU A 4 -5.32 -24.63 -19.70
N SER A 5 -5.57 -25.57 -20.62
CA SER A 5 -6.21 -25.23 -21.90
C SER A 5 -7.73 -25.01 -21.81
N ASP A 6 -8.36 -25.48 -20.73
CA ASP A 6 -9.81 -25.32 -20.51
C ASP A 6 -10.16 -24.08 -19.67
N LEU A 7 -9.23 -23.57 -18.86
CA LEU A 7 -9.45 -22.37 -18.04
C LEU A 7 -9.40 -21.07 -18.86
N LEU A 8 -8.63 -21.03 -19.96
CA LEU A 8 -8.52 -19.85 -20.83
C LEU A 8 -9.68 -19.70 -21.83
N LYS A 9 -10.51 -20.73 -22.02
CA LYS A 9 -11.67 -20.70 -22.94
C LYS A 9 -12.97 -20.25 -22.29
N ARG A 10 -13.02 -20.18 -20.95
CA ARG A 10 -14.19 -19.73 -20.20
C ARG A 10 -13.80 -18.39 -19.59
N GLY A 11 -14.35 -17.28 -20.10
CA GLY A 11 -14.08 -15.92 -19.61
C GLY A 11 -14.46 -15.73 -18.14
N ALA A 12 -13.63 -16.27 -17.24
CA ALA A 12 -13.80 -16.22 -15.81
C ALA A 12 -13.24 -14.88 -15.31
N THR A 13 -14.15 -13.95 -15.04
CA THR A 13 -13.89 -12.83 -14.14
C THR A 13 -13.35 -13.34 -12.81
N TYR A 14 -12.30 -12.70 -12.30
CA TYR A 14 -11.59 -12.99 -11.04
C TYR A 14 -12.44 -12.74 -9.77
N SER A 15 -13.68 -13.23 -9.74
CA SER A 15 -14.58 -13.15 -8.59
C SER A 15 -14.50 -14.38 -7.67
N HIS A 16 -13.86 -15.48 -8.10
CA HIS A 16 -13.95 -16.77 -7.41
C HIS A 16 -12.64 -17.22 -6.72
N LEU A 17 -11.62 -16.35 -6.65
CA LEU A 17 -10.41 -16.59 -5.83
C LEU A 17 -10.46 -15.89 -4.46
N LEU A 18 -11.59 -15.29 -4.11
CA LEU A 18 -11.87 -14.87 -2.74
C LEU A 18 -12.49 -16.05 -1.98
N PRO A 19 -11.97 -16.43 -0.80
CA PRO A 19 -12.59 -17.47 0.01
C PRO A 19 -14.01 -17.07 0.41
N GLU A 20 -14.95 -17.99 0.18
CA GLU A 20 -16.41 -17.90 0.42
C GLU A 20 -16.85 -17.67 1.89
N LYS A 21 -15.94 -17.32 2.80
CA LYS A 21 -16.22 -17.12 4.24
C LYS A 21 -16.20 -15.65 4.66
N LEU A 22 -16.79 -14.76 3.87
CA LEU A 22 -16.95 -13.34 4.23
C LEU A 22 -18.39 -12.82 4.10
N SER A 23 -19.40 -13.69 4.19
CA SER A 23 -20.82 -13.30 4.01
C SER A 23 -21.75 -13.58 5.19
N SER A 24 -21.27 -14.08 6.33
CA SER A 24 -22.13 -14.29 7.51
C SER A 24 -21.38 -14.08 8.82
N GLU A 25 -21.26 -12.82 9.24
CA GLU A 25 -21.12 -12.34 10.64
C GLU A 25 -20.49 -10.95 10.63
N TRP A 26 -21.27 -9.95 10.20
CA TRP A 26 -21.05 -8.56 10.62
C TRP A 26 -22.26 -8.16 11.48
N SER A 27 -22.35 -8.78 12.65
CA SER A 27 -23.03 -8.15 13.78
C SER A 27 -22.22 -6.92 14.17
N VAL A 28 -22.90 -5.78 14.24
CA VAL A 28 -22.38 -4.48 14.66
C VAL A 28 -21.71 -4.63 16.04
N GLY A 29 -20.39 -4.80 16.01
CA GLY A 29 -19.53 -4.89 17.18
C GLY A 29 -18.45 -3.83 17.06
N SER A 30 -18.57 -2.80 17.88
CA SER A 30 -17.58 -1.77 18.17
C SER A 30 -16.20 -2.38 18.49
N GLY A 31 -15.42 -2.69 17.46
CA GLY A 31 -14.02 -3.09 17.55
C GLY A 31 -13.14 -1.94 17.09
N THR A 32 -12.64 -1.15 18.03
CA THR A 32 -11.69 -0.07 17.83
C THR A 32 -10.50 -0.56 16.98
N LEU A 33 -10.41 -0.10 15.74
CA LEU A 33 -9.16 -0.15 14.98
C LEU A 33 -8.12 0.63 15.79
N LYS A 34 -7.10 -0.08 16.28
CA LYS A 34 -6.05 0.48 17.14
C LYS A 34 -5.00 1.20 16.29
N GLY A 35 -5.44 2.14 15.47
CA GLY A 35 -4.65 3.16 14.78
C GLY A 35 -5.30 4.49 15.12
N ALA A 36 -4.52 5.46 15.61
CA ALA A 36 -5.05 6.75 16.02
C ALA A 36 -5.55 7.50 14.78
N ASN A 37 -6.85 7.38 14.48
CA ASN A 37 -7.51 8.17 13.46
C ASN A 37 -7.43 9.64 13.93
N MET A 38 -6.48 10.39 13.37
CA MET A 38 -6.25 11.77 13.78
C MET A 38 -7.25 12.65 13.04
N GLU A 39 -8.34 13.02 13.70
CA GLU A 39 -9.24 14.05 13.20
C GLU A 39 -8.54 15.41 13.33
N TYR A 40 -8.29 16.06 12.19
CA TYR A 40 -7.59 17.35 12.16
C TYR A 40 -8.60 18.49 12.11
N PHE A 41 -8.40 19.49 12.96
CA PHE A 41 -9.19 20.71 12.99
C PHE A 41 -8.36 21.90 12.51
N GLU A 42 -8.99 22.84 11.81
CA GLU A 42 -8.43 24.16 11.51
C GLU A 42 -9.26 25.22 12.23
N GLU A 43 -8.61 26.21 12.85
CA GLU A 43 -9.30 27.35 13.44
C GLU A 43 -9.62 28.38 12.35
N VAL A 44 -10.91 28.56 12.07
CA VAL A 44 -11.40 29.54 11.11
C VAL A 44 -12.06 30.68 11.87
N LEU A 45 -11.70 31.93 11.54
CA LEU A 45 -12.35 33.10 12.09
C LEU A 45 -13.77 33.23 11.52
N ASP A 46 -14.77 33.01 12.37
CA ASP A 46 -16.15 33.32 12.04
C ASP A 46 -16.33 34.84 12.05
N ARG A 47 -16.51 35.42 10.86
CA ARG A 47 -16.66 36.86 10.67
C ARG A 47 -17.94 37.43 11.27
N ARG A 48 -18.90 36.58 11.65
CA ARG A 48 -20.17 37.00 12.27
C ARG A 48 -20.07 37.08 13.79
N SER A 49 -19.38 36.14 14.42
CA SER A 49 -19.20 36.09 15.88
C SER A 49 -17.90 36.75 16.34
N GLY A 50 -16.90 36.83 15.46
CA GLY A 50 -15.54 37.26 15.80
C GLY A 50 -14.70 36.18 16.49
N GLU A 51 -15.22 34.95 16.61
CA GLU A 51 -14.56 33.85 17.31
C GLU A 51 -13.83 32.91 16.33
N LEU A 52 -12.75 32.29 16.81
CA LEU A 52 -12.09 31.19 16.11
C LEU A 52 -12.87 29.90 16.38
N VAL A 53 -13.42 29.29 15.33
CA VAL A 53 -14.16 28.03 15.41
C VAL A 53 -13.35 26.89 14.79
N PRO A 54 -13.22 25.73 15.47
CA PRO A 54 -12.56 24.57 14.92
C PRO A 54 -13.45 23.92 13.85
N VAL A 55 -12.94 23.81 12.62
CA VAL A 55 -13.59 23.11 11.51
C VAL A 55 -12.85 21.80 11.24
N SER A 56 -13.54 20.67 11.35
CA SER A 56 -12.98 19.36 11.01
C SER A 56 -12.59 19.31 9.53
N LYS A 57 -11.38 18.83 9.26
CA LYS A 57 -10.84 18.56 7.91
C LYS A 57 -10.95 17.09 7.53
N GLY A 58 -11.73 16.32 8.29
CA GLY A 58 -11.89 14.88 8.13
C GLY A 58 -10.71 14.09 8.67
N ASP A 59 -10.76 12.77 8.43
CA ASP A 59 -9.74 11.84 8.90
C ASP A 59 -8.51 11.85 8.00
N TRP A 60 -7.35 12.03 8.61
CA TRP A 60 -6.06 11.89 7.95
C TRP A 60 -5.39 10.63 8.44
N ILE A 61 -4.90 9.84 7.50
CA ILE A 61 -4.30 8.53 7.78
C ILE A 61 -2.86 8.50 7.26
N THR A 62 -2.02 7.69 7.89
CA THR A 62 -0.66 7.44 7.41
C THR A 62 -0.69 6.63 6.12
N VAL A 63 0.44 6.65 5.38
CA VAL A 63 0.62 5.79 4.20
C VAL A 63 0.47 4.30 4.53
N SER A 64 0.85 3.87 5.74
CA SER A 64 0.71 2.46 6.14
C SER A 64 -0.75 2.09 6.36
N GLU A 65 -1.52 2.94 7.05
CA GLU A 65 -2.96 2.74 7.26
C GLU A 65 -3.73 2.76 5.93
N LEU A 66 -3.33 3.62 4.98
CA LEU A 66 -3.89 3.57 3.62
C LEU A 66 -3.65 2.19 2.97
N GLY A 67 -2.45 1.61 3.13
CA GLY A 67 -2.17 0.27 2.62
C GLY A 67 -3.06 -0.81 3.24
N GLU A 68 -3.28 -0.72 4.55
CA GLU A 68 -4.19 -1.62 5.28
C GLU A 68 -5.63 -1.54 4.75
N LEU A 69 -6.12 -0.33 4.41
CA LEU A 69 -7.45 -0.15 3.81
C LEU A 69 -7.58 -0.82 2.44
N HIS A 70 -6.50 -0.87 1.66
CA HIS A 70 -6.47 -1.55 0.36
C HIS A 70 -6.01 -3.02 0.46
N GLY A 71 -5.80 -3.55 1.67
CA GLY A 71 -5.37 -4.94 1.87
C GLY A 71 -3.95 -5.25 1.42
N VAL A 72 -3.09 -4.24 1.29
CA VAL A 72 -1.70 -4.38 0.82
C VAL A 72 -0.67 -4.11 1.90
N GLY A 73 0.51 -4.72 1.75
CA GLY A 73 1.62 -4.53 2.69
C GLY A 73 2.27 -3.14 2.62
N ARG A 74 3.06 -2.80 3.64
CA ARG A 74 3.77 -1.52 3.74
C ARG A 74 4.69 -1.22 2.54
N ARG A 75 5.34 -2.24 1.95
CA ARG A 75 6.20 -2.05 0.78
C ARG A 75 5.38 -1.83 -0.48
N GLU A 76 4.36 -2.65 -0.67
CA GLU A 76 3.46 -2.62 -1.82
C GLU A 76 2.70 -1.29 -1.93
N VAL A 77 2.14 -0.77 -0.84
CA VAL A 77 1.50 0.57 -0.86
C VAL A 77 2.49 1.66 -1.28
N ARG A 78 3.77 1.58 -0.87
CA ARG A 78 4.78 2.55 -1.27
C ARG A 78 5.12 2.43 -2.76
N THR A 79 5.20 1.21 -3.30
CA THR A 79 5.40 0.95 -4.73
C THR A 79 4.26 1.52 -5.57
N ILE A 80 3.01 1.24 -5.18
CA ILE A 80 1.81 1.73 -5.86
C ILE A 80 1.76 3.26 -5.86
N LEU A 81 1.93 3.88 -4.69
CA LEU A 81 1.89 5.34 -4.58
C LEU A 81 3.07 6.02 -5.30
N ARG A 82 4.23 5.37 -5.41
CA ARG A 82 5.32 5.85 -6.26
C ARG A 82 4.94 5.79 -7.74
N LYS A 83 4.32 4.70 -8.19
CA LYS A 83 3.85 4.57 -9.58
C LYS A 83 2.82 5.66 -9.93
N MET A 84 1.97 6.03 -8.97
CA MET A 84 1.01 7.14 -9.12
C MET A 84 1.65 8.54 -9.07
N GLY A 85 2.94 8.66 -8.71
CA GLY A 85 3.59 9.95 -8.48
C GLY A 85 3.15 10.67 -7.19
N VAL A 86 2.50 9.96 -6.27
CA VAL A 86 2.10 10.46 -4.94
C VAL A 86 3.28 10.45 -3.98
N LEU A 87 4.17 9.45 -4.08
CA LEU A 87 5.41 9.37 -3.31
C LEU A 87 6.64 9.51 -4.21
N HIS A 88 7.70 10.11 -3.69
CA HIS A 88 9.05 10.08 -4.24
C HIS A 88 10.06 9.66 -3.18
N VAL A 89 11.25 9.25 -3.64
CA VAL A 89 12.36 8.92 -2.74
C VAL A 89 13.24 10.16 -2.58
N GLU A 90 13.35 10.67 -1.37
CA GLU A 90 14.33 11.70 -1.03
C GLU A 90 15.65 11.04 -0.64
N ALA A 91 16.70 11.36 -1.41
CA ALA A 91 18.04 10.89 -1.11
C ALA A 91 18.62 11.69 0.07
N SER A 92 18.76 11.03 1.21
CA SER A 92 19.66 11.46 2.27
C SER A 92 20.77 10.42 2.39
N ALA A 93 21.98 10.86 2.70
CA ALA A 93 23.30 10.22 2.48
C ALA A 93 23.51 8.75 2.94
N SER A 94 22.49 8.06 3.46
CA SER A 94 22.53 6.61 3.70
C SER A 94 21.18 5.89 3.64
N HIS A 95 20.04 6.58 3.59
CA HIS A 95 18.71 5.96 3.60
C HIS A 95 17.72 6.79 2.78
N GLY A 96 17.37 6.31 1.59
CA GLY A 96 16.31 6.90 0.77
C GLY A 96 14.96 6.81 1.50
N ARG A 97 14.28 7.95 1.67
CA ARG A 97 12.98 8.00 2.37
C ARG A 97 11.86 8.28 1.39
N HIS A 98 10.79 7.49 1.49
CA HIS A 98 9.56 7.73 0.74
C HIS A 98 8.81 8.89 1.37
N ARG A 99 8.62 9.98 0.61
CA ARG A 99 7.89 11.17 1.05
C ARG A 99 6.82 11.57 0.04
N LEU A 100 5.76 12.23 0.49
CA LEU A 100 4.70 12.78 -0.35
C LEU A 100 5.28 13.80 -1.33
N ALA A 101 4.92 13.69 -2.59
CA ALA A 101 5.32 14.63 -3.63
C ALA A 101 4.96 16.07 -3.24
N LYS A 102 5.79 17.03 -3.66
CA LYS A 102 5.62 18.44 -3.26
C LYS A 102 4.25 19.00 -3.64
N TRP A 103 3.78 18.66 -4.85
CA TRP A 103 2.48 19.10 -5.36
C TRP A 103 1.30 18.63 -4.50
N ILE A 104 1.38 17.43 -3.91
CA ILE A 104 0.36 16.91 -2.98
C ILE A 104 0.25 17.80 -1.73
N VAL A 105 1.39 18.23 -1.21
CA VAL A 105 1.46 19.08 -0.01
C VAL A 105 0.97 20.48 -0.35
N GLU A 106 1.36 21.02 -1.50
CA GLU A 106 0.95 22.34 -1.98
C GLU A 106 -0.56 22.44 -2.24
N GLU A 107 -1.18 21.38 -2.77
CA GLU A 107 -2.64 21.28 -2.95
C GLU A 107 -3.41 21.07 -1.63
N GLY A 108 -2.70 20.85 -0.51
CA GLY A 108 -3.30 20.56 0.79
C GLY A 108 -3.94 19.18 0.89
N TRP A 109 -3.57 18.25 0.00
CA TRP A 109 -4.12 16.90 -0.10
C TRP A 109 -3.39 15.92 0.83
N GLY A 110 -2.17 16.26 1.24
CA GLY A 110 -1.38 15.52 2.21
C GLY A 110 -0.47 16.43 3.01
N ARG A 111 0.12 15.90 4.09
CA ARG A 111 1.04 16.64 4.96
C ARG A 111 2.27 15.80 5.25
N ARG A 112 3.41 16.48 5.23
CA ARG A 112 4.68 15.97 5.71
C ARG A 112 4.83 16.36 7.18
N ILE A 113 4.92 15.37 8.06
CA ILE A 113 5.06 15.58 9.50
C ILE A 113 6.54 15.45 9.86
N GLU A 114 7.17 16.58 10.15
CA GLU A 114 8.51 16.64 10.72
C GLU A 114 8.39 16.71 12.25
N ARG A 115 8.84 15.68 12.96
CA ARG A 115 8.90 15.69 14.43
C ARG A 115 10.34 15.73 14.89
N LYS A 116 10.66 16.68 15.75
CA LYS A 116 12.00 16.83 16.33
C LYS A 116 12.30 15.65 17.25
N GLY A 117 13.26 14.81 16.88
CA GLY A 117 13.67 13.64 17.67
C GLY A 117 12.86 12.36 17.41
N GLU A 118 11.88 12.39 16.52
CA GLU A 118 11.14 11.20 16.06
C GLU A 118 11.33 10.98 14.55
N TYR A 119 10.88 9.82 14.06
CA TYR A 119 10.90 9.54 12.63
C TYR A 119 9.84 10.38 11.91
N PRO A 120 10.21 11.17 10.89
CA PRO A 120 9.23 11.87 10.07
C PRO A 120 8.36 10.87 9.34
N PHE A 121 7.08 11.21 9.20
CA PHE A 121 6.09 10.42 8.49
C PHE A 121 5.14 11.33 7.75
N ASP A 122 4.40 10.76 6.82
CA ASP A 122 3.48 11.52 5.99
C ASP A 122 2.06 10.98 6.14
N VAL A 123 1.11 11.92 6.01
CA VAL A 123 -0.31 11.66 6.17
C VAL A 123 -1.10 12.12 4.94
N VAL A 124 -2.12 11.35 4.63
CA VAL A 124 -2.98 11.44 3.47
C VAL A 124 -4.34 11.96 3.94
N GLY A 125 -4.78 13.10 3.38
CA GLY A 125 -6.08 13.67 3.68
C GLY A 125 -7.22 13.06 2.84
N PRO A 126 -8.49 13.38 3.15
CA PRO A 126 -9.65 12.81 2.45
C PRO A 126 -9.62 12.96 0.93
N LYS A 127 -9.27 14.14 0.41
CA LYS A 127 -9.20 14.41 -1.04
C LYS A 127 -8.17 13.54 -1.75
N LEU A 128 -7.02 13.29 -1.12
CA LEU A 128 -6.01 12.43 -1.69
C LEU A 128 -6.47 10.97 -1.72
N ARG A 129 -7.18 10.52 -0.68
CA ARG A 129 -7.76 9.17 -0.66
C ARG A 129 -8.72 8.98 -1.83
N GLU A 130 -9.70 9.88 -2.00
CA GLU A 130 -10.62 9.83 -3.13
C GLU A 130 -9.88 9.80 -4.49
N TRP A 131 -8.84 10.62 -4.64
CA TRP A 131 -8.04 10.64 -5.85
C TRP A 131 -7.27 9.33 -6.09
N ILE A 132 -6.73 8.71 -5.04
CA ILE A 132 -6.03 7.43 -5.06
C ILE A 132 -7.00 6.30 -5.39
N ASP A 133 -8.15 6.25 -4.73
CA ASP A 133 -9.17 5.21 -4.88
C ASP A 133 -9.60 5.09 -6.35
N THR A 134 -9.84 6.22 -7.01
CA THR A 134 -10.22 6.24 -8.44
C THR A 134 -9.14 5.73 -9.40
N ARG A 135 -7.89 5.60 -8.96
CA ARG A 135 -6.73 5.18 -9.76
C ARG A 135 -6.11 3.87 -9.29
N TRP A 136 -6.57 3.34 -8.17
CA TRP A 136 -5.94 2.23 -7.47
C TRP A 136 -5.86 1.00 -8.37
N ASP A 137 -7.00 0.49 -8.83
CA ASP A 137 -7.07 -0.75 -9.60
C ASP A 137 -6.27 -0.66 -10.89
N ALA A 138 -6.38 0.44 -11.63
CA ALA A 138 -5.63 0.64 -12.87
C ALA A 138 -4.12 0.63 -12.64
N THR A 139 -3.66 1.29 -11.57
CA THR A 139 -2.23 1.34 -11.23
C THR A 139 -1.73 -0.02 -10.76
N PHE A 140 -2.51 -0.70 -9.92
CA PHE A 140 -2.21 -2.03 -9.43
C PHE A 140 -2.08 -3.03 -10.59
N GLN A 141 -3.05 -3.03 -11.52
CA GLN A 141 -3.00 -3.88 -12.71
C GLN A 141 -1.81 -3.54 -13.62
N ALA A 142 -1.47 -2.27 -13.78
CA ALA A 142 -0.30 -1.88 -14.57
C ALA A 142 1.01 -2.41 -13.96
N LEU A 143 1.16 -2.35 -12.63
CA LEU A 143 2.32 -2.93 -11.93
C LEU A 143 2.36 -4.46 -12.10
N MET A 144 1.20 -5.12 -12.06
CA MET A 144 1.09 -6.55 -12.26
C MET A 144 1.41 -6.97 -13.71
N GLN A 145 1.05 -6.15 -14.71
CA GLN A 145 1.39 -6.40 -16.12
C GLN A 145 2.85 -6.12 -16.45
N GLU A 146 3.49 -5.19 -15.74
CA GLU A 146 4.93 -4.93 -15.85
C GLU A 146 5.77 -6.05 -15.22
N ALA A 147 5.19 -6.81 -14.29
CA ALA A 147 5.82 -8.00 -13.74
C ALA A 147 5.70 -9.18 -14.72
N SER A 148 6.79 -9.92 -14.92
CA SER A 148 6.74 -11.17 -15.68
C SER A 148 5.82 -12.18 -15.00
N ASN A 149 5.20 -13.08 -15.77
CA ASN A 149 4.38 -14.17 -15.20
C ASN A 149 5.16 -14.97 -14.12
N SER A 150 6.46 -15.17 -14.32
CA SER A 150 7.35 -15.81 -13.33
C SER A 150 7.46 -15.00 -12.04
N SER A 151 7.58 -13.68 -12.14
CA SER A 151 7.59 -12.76 -10.99
C SER A 151 6.26 -12.78 -10.22
N LEU A 152 5.13 -12.88 -10.92
CA LEU A 152 3.81 -12.95 -10.28
C LEU A 152 3.61 -14.24 -9.49
N VAL A 153 3.95 -15.38 -10.09
CA VAL A 153 3.88 -16.69 -9.42
C VAL A 153 4.83 -16.72 -8.22
N ALA A 154 6.05 -16.20 -8.38
CA ALA A 154 7.02 -16.14 -7.30
C ALA A 154 6.58 -15.24 -6.14
N ARG A 155 5.98 -14.09 -6.43
CA ARG A 155 5.41 -13.19 -5.42
C ARG A 155 4.28 -13.85 -4.64
N ALA A 156 3.35 -14.51 -5.34
CA ALA A 156 2.25 -15.23 -4.71
C ALA A 156 2.77 -16.39 -3.82
N ALA A 157 3.75 -17.15 -4.32
CA ALA A 157 4.35 -18.26 -3.58
C ALA A 157 5.12 -17.78 -2.33
N LEU A 158 5.87 -16.68 -2.44
CA LEU A 158 6.58 -16.09 -1.30
C LEU A 158 5.61 -15.55 -0.24
N ALA A 159 4.49 -14.93 -0.66
CA ALA A 159 3.45 -14.47 0.25
C ALA A 159 2.81 -15.65 1.00
N ALA A 160 2.43 -16.71 0.28
CA ALA A 160 1.88 -17.93 0.87
C ALA A 160 2.86 -18.59 1.86
N PHE A 161 4.14 -18.69 1.49
CA PHE A 161 5.19 -19.21 2.37
C PHE A 161 5.30 -18.37 3.64
N THR A 162 5.37 -17.05 3.51
CA THR A 162 5.48 -16.12 4.64
C THR A 162 4.27 -16.23 5.58
N SER A 163 3.06 -16.34 5.04
CA SER A 163 1.82 -16.52 5.84
C SER A 163 1.74 -17.88 6.54
N SER A 164 2.31 -18.94 5.96
CA SER A 164 2.32 -20.28 6.54
C SER A 164 3.38 -20.49 7.63
N ARG A 165 4.28 -19.52 7.78
CA ARG A 165 5.47 -19.65 8.63
C ARG A 165 5.13 -19.44 10.10
N LEU A 166 5.63 -20.34 10.95
CA LEU A 166 5.45 -20.26 12.40
C LEU A 166 6.37 -19.25 13.10
N THR A 167 7.45 -18.83 12.42
CA THR A 167 8.49 -17.94 12.94
C THR A 167 8.57 -16.69 12.07
N GLY A 168 8.93 -15.56 12.71
CA GLY A 168 8.72 -14.17 12.26
C GLY A 168 9.18 -13.78 10.83
N GLU A 169 9.06 -12.48 10.52
CA GLU A 169 9.28 -11.96 9.17
C GLU A 169 10.62 -12.38 8.56
N LEU A 170 10.61 -12.70 7.26
CA LEU A 170 11.84 -12.98 6.51
C LEU A 170 12.68 -11.72 6.39
N SER A 171 13.99 -11.85 6.63
CA SER A 171 14.92 -10.82 6.19
C SER A 171 14.94 -10.77 4.65
N VAL A 172 15.35 -9.63 4.08
CA VAL A 172 15.47 -9.49 2.62
C VAL A 172 16.39 -10.57 2.04
N GLN A 173 17.52 -10.84 2.69
CA GLN A 173 18.46 -11.87 2.25
C GLN A 173 17.83 -13.27 2.28
N GLN A 174 17.07 -13.61 3.32
CA GLN A 174 16.37 -14.90 3.40
C GLN A 174 15.30 -15.02 2.31
N ALA A 175 14.58 -13.93 2.02
CA ALA A 175 13.58 -13.92 0.95
C ALA A 175 14.23 -14.07 -0.43
N VAL A 176 15.39 -13.45 -0.68
CA VAL A 176 16.18 -13.64 -1.92
C VAL A 176 16.64 -15.10 -2.04
N SER A 177 17.23 -15.67 -0.98
CA SER A 177 17.67 -17.07 -1.01
C SER A 177 16.50 -18.02 -1.28
N TRP A 178 15.35 -17.79 -0.64
CA TRP A 178 14.16 -18.60 -0.88
C TRP A 178 13.68 -18.51 -2.33
N LEU A 179 13.64 -17.30 -2.92
CA LEU A 179 13.25 -17.12 -4.32
C LEU A 179 14.21 -17.82 -5.27
N ALA A 180 15.53 -17.72 -5.04
CA ALA A 180 16.54 -18.39 -5.84
C ALA A 180 16.43 -19.92 -5.78
N ASP A 181 16.11 -20.47 -4.60
CA ASP A 181 15.98 -21.92 -4.41
C ASP A 181 14.69 -22.51 -5.02
N HIS A 182 13.64 -21.71 -5.18
CA HIS A 182 12.31 -22.19 -5.62
C HIS A 182 11.93 -21.78 -7.04
N PHE A 183 12.66 -20.84 -7.65
CA PHE A 183 12.40 -20.33 -8.99
C PHE A 183 13.72 -20.14 -9.74
N GLU A 184 14.20 -21.21 -10.38
CA GLU A 184 15.49 -21.23 -11.08
C GLU A 184 15.58 -20.21 -12.23
N ASP A 185 14.44 -19.86 -12.84
CA ASP A 185 14.36 -18.94 -13.98
C ASP A 185 14.19 -17.47 -13.56
N LEU A 186 14.07 -17.17 -12.27
CA LEU A 186 13.94 -15.79 -11.80
C LEU A 186 15.29 -15.07 -11.91
N THR A 187 15.31 -13.96 -12.63
CA THR A 187 16.50 -13.09 -12.67
C THR A 187 16.62 -12.25 -11.39
N GLN A 188 17.81 -11.74 -11.09
CA GLN A 188 18.03 -10.85 -9.94
C GLN A 188 17.17 -9.57 -10.00
N VAL A 189 16.92 -9.05 -11.20
CA VAL A 189 16.04 -7.89 -11.41
C VAL A 189 14.61 -8.24 -11.03
N GLU A 190 14.12 -9.38 -11.49
CA GLU A 190 12.77 -9.85 -11.15
C GLU A 190 12.62 -10.17 -9.65
N MET A 191 13.64 -10.76 -9.02
CA MET A 191 13.65 -10.95 -7.56
C MET A 191 13.58 -9.60 -6.82
N SER A 192 14.29 -8.57 -7.30
CA SER A 192 14.21 -7.23 -6.71
C SER A 192 12.80 -6.62 -6.86
N MET A 193 12.17 -6.85 -8.01
CA MET A 193 10.78 -6.45 -8.26
C MET A 193 9.82 -7.20 -7.35
N VAL A 194 9.97 -8.52 -7.16
CA VAL A 194 9.14 -9.33 -6.27
C VAL A 194 9.23 -8.86 -4.81
N LEU A 195 10.42 -8.44 -4.36
CA LEU A 195 10.66 -8.03 -2.98
C LEU A 195 10.40 -6.54 -2.71
N ASP A 196 10.08 -5.76 -3.74
CA ASP A 196 9.94 -4.30 -3.70
C ASP A 196 11.19 -3.62 -3.11
N VAL A 197 12.38 -4.14 -3.44
CA VAL A 197 13.68 -3.56 -3.04
C VAL A 197 14.30 -2.83 -4.22
N THR A 198 14.89 -1.66 -3.94
CA THR A 198 15.65 -0.91 -4.95
C THR A 198 17.09 -1.40 -4.94
N GLN A 199 17.68 -1.61 -6.12
CA GLN A 199 19.12 -1.88 -6.28
C GLN A 199 19.96 -0.65 -5.96
#